data_AF-A0A8T4PH20-F1
#
_entry.id   AF-A0A8T4PH20-F1
#
_cell.length_a   1.000
_cell.length_b   1.000
_cell.length_c   1.000
_cell.angle_alpha   90.00
_cell.angle_beta   90.00
_cell.angle_gamma   90.00
#
_symmetry.space_group_name_H-M   'P 1'
#
loop_
_entity.id
_entity.type
_entity.pdbx_description
1 polymer ?
#
loop_
_entity_poly.entity_id
_entity_poly.type
_entity_poly.pdbx_seq_one_letter_code
_entity_poly.pdbx_strand_id
1 'polypeptide(L)'
;MGKNGTFSAVAGVAILLIFLVVVLLYLLGPEAILPRAAKAADWIADKTLSGLRKEKLEQKTFSTEKGTEEAYDSVLNVLRSGGSGPCRIERRAFAGNFKGFRITLSKSEQGTFVQLMNEKGQSLKQNTISGRFPCVVGEGDAAINFYNNHLSDNKCSSNCPKDYTIANIEFKAADSIYVDGKKRNLDDENLLFKTADGNVCFFPTYAGVFTLPGCDAGTGGLDDDCIGAIKNNIKSC
;
A
#
# COMPACT_ATOMS: atom_id res chain seq x y z
N MET A 1 8.59 -6.98 -58.55
CA MET A 1 7.16 -6.91 -58.19
C MET A 1 7.01 -7.42 -56.77
N GLY A 2 6.78 -6.53 -55.81
CA GLY A 2 6.72 -6.86 -54.38
C GLY A 2 5.74 -5.98 -53.64
N LYS A 3 4.64 -6.63 -53.21
CA LYS A 3 3.74 -6.34 -52.08
C LYS A 3 3.55 -4.87 -51.64
N ASN A 4 2.42 -4.28 -52.04
CA ASN A 4 1.72 -3.23 -51.30
C ASN A 4 0.22 -3.51 -51.42
N GLY A 5 -0.43 -4.07 -50.39
CA GLY A 5 -1.85 -4.42 -50.50
C GLY A 5 -2.55 -4.94 -49.25
N THR A 6 -2.06 -4.67 -48.04
CA THR A 6 -2.70 -5.15 -46.80
C THR A 6 -2.86 -4.10 -45.71
N PHE A 7 -2.52 -2.83 -46.00
CA PHE A 7 -2.68 -1.72 -45.05
C PHE A 7 -3.98 -0.91 -45.24
N SER A 8 -4.82 -1.25 -46.22
CA SER A 8 -6.05 -0.47 -46.53
C SER A 8 -7.31 -1.04 -45.85
N ALA A 9 -7.41 -2.35 -45.63
CA ALA A 9 -8.64 -2.97 -45.15
C ALA A 9 -8.86 -2.84 -43.63
N VAL A 10 -7.82 -3.06 -42.83
CA VAL A 10 -7.95 -3.07 -41.35
C VAL A 10 -8.22 -1.67 -40.79
N ALA A 11 -7.52 -0.66 -41.32
CA ALA A 11 -7.76 0.74 -40.97
C ALA A 11 -9.18 1.19 -41.40
N GLY A 12 -9.63 0.79 -42.59
CA GLY A 12 -10.98 1.07 -43.07
C GLY A 12 -12.07 0.49 -42.17
N VAL A 13 -11.92 -0.76 -41.72
CA VAL A 13 -12.89 -1.42 -40.82
C VAL A 13 -12.91 -0.77 -39.44
N ALA A 14 -11.75 -0.39 -38.88
CA ALA A 14 -11.68 0.27 -37.58
C ALA A 14 -12.35 1.65 -37.61
N ILE A 15 -12.12 2.43 -38.66
CA ILE A 15 -12.77 3.74 -38.85
C ILE A 15 -14.28 3.57 -39.00
N LEU A 16 -14.73 2.57 -39.77
CA LEU A 16 -16.15 2.30 -39.96
C LEU A 16 -16.85 1.89 -38.66
N LEU A 17 -16.18 1.10 -37.80
CA LEU A 17 -16.70 0.71 -36.48
C LEU A 17 -16.82 1.91 -35.53
N ILE A 18 -15.82 2.78 -35.49
CA ILE A 18 -15.88 4.01 -34.67
C ILE A 18 -17.01 4.90 -35.18
N PHE A 19 -17.13 5.07 -36.49
CA PHE A 19 -18.21 5.87 -37.08
C PHE A 19 -19.59 5.28 -36.75
N LEU A 20 -19.74 3.96 -36.79
CA LEU A 20 -20.97 3.27 -36.42
C LEU A 20 -21.32 3.50 -34.95
N VAL A 21 -20.33 3.44 -34.04
CA VAL A 21 -20.52 3.71 -32.61
C VAL A 21 -20.94 5.17 -32.38
N VAL A 22 -20.32 6.13 -33.06
CA VAL A 22 -20.69 7.56 -32.96
C VAL A 22 -22.09 7.80 -33.51
N VAL A 23 -22.45 7.21 -34.65
CA VAL A 23 -23.79 7.31 -35.24
C VAL A 23 -24.85 6.67 -34.33
N LEU A 24 -24.55 5.53 -33.70
CA LEU A 24 -25.44 4.90 -32.74
C LEU A 24 -25.63 5.76 -31.49
N LEU A 25 -24.56 6.36 -30.96
CA LEU A 25 -24.63 7.30 -29.83
C LEU A 25 -25.44 8.56 -30.17
N TYR A 26 -25.33 9.05 -31.41
CA TYR A 26 -26.04 10.23 -31.90
C TYR A 26 -27.54 9.97 -32.16
N LEU A 27 -27.88 8.81 -32.73
CA LEU A 27 -29.27 8.46 -33.06
C LEU A 27 -30.10 7.98 -31.86
N LEU A 28 -29.47 7.31 -30.90
CA LEU A 28 -30.18 6.66 -29.78
C LEU A 28 -30.04 7.43 -28.46
N GLY A 29 -29.08 8.36 -28.36
CA GLY A 29 -28.76 9.05 -27.11
C GLY A 29 -28.06 8.14 -26.09
N PRO A 30 -27.22 8.72 -25.19
CA PRO A 30 -26.46 7.93 -24.21
C PRO A 30 -27.37 7.17 -23.23
N GLU A 31 -28.58 7.65 -22.98
CA GLU A 31 -29.52 7.08 -22.01
C GLU A 31 -30.24 5.80 -22.50
N ALA A 32 -30.34 5.57 -23.82
CA ALA A 32 -31.00 4.38 -24.36
C ALA A 32 -30.06 3.17 -24.55
N ILE A 33 -28.74 3.42 -24.63
CA ILE A 33 -27.73 2.39 -24.90
C ILE A 33 -27.30 1.69 -23.61
N LEU A 34 -27.18 2.42 -22.50
CA LEU A 34 -26.76 1.88 -21.20
C LEU A 34 -27.61 0.70 -20.69
N PRO A 35 -28.96 0.75 -20.71
CA PRO A 35 -29.77 -0.36 -20.20
C PRO A 35 -29.77 -1.58 -21.15
N ARG A 36 -29.64 -1.36 -22.46
CA ARG A 36 -29.61 -2.44 -23.46
C ARG A 36 -28.24 -3.10 -23.56
N ALA A 37 -27.16 -2.35 -23.38
CA ALA A 37 -25.80 -2.87 -23.27
C ALA A 37 -25.63 -3.69 -21.98
N ALA A 38 -26.22 -3.26 -20.85
CA ALA A 38 -26.24 -4.04 -19.62
C ALA A 38 -26.96 -5.39 -19.80
N LYS A 39 -28.12 -5.40 -20.47
CA LYS A 39 -28.87 -6.64 -20.76
C LYS A 39 -28.15 -7.58 -21.74
N ALA A 40 -27.39 -7.03 -22.68
CA ALA A 40 -26.56 -7.82 -23.59
C ALA A 40 -25.28 -8.33 -22.90
N ALA A 41 -24.70 -7.54 -22.00
CA ALA A 41 -23.56 -7.91 -21.17
C ALA A 41 -23.93 -9.04 -20.20
N ASP A 42 -25.14 -9.03 -19.63
CA ASP A 42 -25.64 -10.13 -18.80
C ASP A 42 -25.74 -11.44 -19.60
N TRP A 43 -26.23 -11.39 -20.85
CA TRP A 43 -26.31 -12.59 -21.70
C TRP A 43 -24.94 -13.14 -22.14
N ILE A 44 -23.98 -12.25 -22.40
CA ILE A 44 -22.60 -12.63 -22.74
C ILE A 44 -21.86 -13.14 -21.50
N ALA A 45 -22.04 -12.50 -20.34
CA ALA A 45 -21.49 -12.94 -19.07
C ALA A 45 -22.02 -14.32 -18.69
N ASP A 46 -23.33 -14.57 -18.82
CA ASP A 46 -23.93 -15.88 -18.52
C ASP A 46 -23.47 -16.98 -19.49
N LYS A 47 -23.33 -16.68 -20.79
CA LYS A 47 -22.78 -17.67 -21.75
C LYS A 47 -21.31 -17.99 -21.51
N THR A 48 -20.53 -17.01 -21.07
CA THR A 48 -19.10 -17.21 -20.80
C THR A 48 -18.88 -17.88 -19.43
N LEU A 49 -19.65 -17.51 -18.41
CA LEU A 49 -19.65 -18.16 -17.09
C LEU A 49 -20.25 -19.57 -17.12
N SER A 50 -21.27 -19.84 -17.94
CA SER A 50 -21.84 -21.20 -18.06
C SER A 50 -20.89 -22.17 -18.76
N GLY A 51 -20.04 -21.69 -19.67
CA GLY A 51 -18.91 -22.44 -20.22
C GLY A 51 -17.84 -22.75 -19.16
N LEU A 52 -17.49 -21.77 -18.34
CA LEU A 52 -16.54 -21.92 -17.22
C LEU A 52 -17.09 -22.76 -16.06
N ARG A 53 -18.42 -22.89 -15.91
CA ARG A 53 -19.05 -23.73 -14.87
C ARG A 53 -18.88 -25.24 -15.11
N LYS A 54 -18.55 -25.66 -16.34
CA LYS A 54 -18.24 -27.06 -16.66
C LYS A 54 -16.80 -27.44 -16.33
N GLU A 55 -15.90 -26.47 -16.30
CA GLU A 55 -14.65 -26.63 -15.57
C GLU A 55 -15.02 -26.46 -14.11
N LYS A 56 -14.82 -27.50 -13.29
CA LYS A 56 -14.87 -27.34 -11.85
C LYS A 56 -13.91 -26.20 -11.52
N LEU A 57 -14.44 -25.01 -11.24
CA LEU A 57 -13.77 -24.02 -10.41
C LEU A 57 -13.57 -24.72 -9.07
N GLU A 58 -12.54 -25.55 -9.01
CA GLU A 58 -11.95 -26.00 -7.77
C GLU A 58 -11.62 -24.70 -7.07
N GLN A 59 -12.45 -24.38 -6.08
CA GLN A 59 -12.20 -23.34 -5.12
C GLN A 59 -10.97 -23.84 -4.35
N LYS A 60 -9.80 -23.68 -4.98
CA LYS A 60 -8.52 -24.11 -4.45
C LYS A 60 -8.36 -23.29 -3.19
N THR A 61 -8.64 -23.91 -2.06
CA THR A 61 -8.48 -23.31 -0.76
C THR A 61 -6.99 -23.08 -0.65
N PHE A 62 -6.55 -21.86 -0.96
CA PHE A 62 -5.15 -21.50 -0.84
C PHE A 62 -4.85 -21.52 0.64
N SER A 63 -4.26 -22.63 1.09
CA SER A 63 -3.76 -22.75 2.45
C SER A 63 -2.59 -21.78 2.56
N THR A 64 -2.83 -20.67 3.23
CA THR A 64 -1.81 -19.78 3.77
C THR A 64 -0.93 -20.58 4.75
N GLU A 65 0.38 -20.37 4.71
CA GLU A 65 1.27 -20.89 5.76
C GLU A 65 0.90 -20.21 7.09
N LYS A 66 0.90 -20.97 8.18
CA LYS A 66 0.54 -20.47 9.53
C LYS A 66 1.28 -19.18 9.91
N GLY A 67 2.56 -19.07 9.57
CA GLY A 67 3.38 -17.87 9.85
C GLY A 67 2.92 -16.60 9.12
N THR A 68 2.41 -16.72 7.89
CA THR A 68 1.88 -15.58 7.12
C THR A 68 0.60 -15.04 7.76
N GLU A 69 -0.25 -15.93 8.26
CA GLU A 69 -1.47 -15.52 8.95
C GLU A 69 -1.16 -14.83 10.28
N GLU A 70 -0.22 -15.40 11.05
CA GLU A 70 0.27 -14.79 12.29
C GLU A 70 0.88 -13.40 12.05
N ALA A 71 1.61 -13.22 10.95
CA ALA A 71 2.13 -11.90 10.56
C ALA A 71 1.01 -10.91 10.23
N TYR A 72 0.00 -11.35 9.47
CA TYR A 72 -1.18 -10.53 9.14
C TYR A 72 -1.94 -10.11 10.39
N ASP A 73 -2.22 -11.04 11.29
CA ASP A 73 -2.92 -10.76 12.53
C ASP A 73 -2.07 -9.87 13.46
N SER A 74 -0.75 -10.04 13.46
CA SER A 74 0.18 -9.15 14.17
C SER A 74 0.10 -7.71 13.66
N VAL A 75 0.14 -7.50 12.34
CA VAL A 75 -0.04 -6.17 11.72
C VAL A 75 -1.40 -5.57 12.10
N LEU A 76 -2.47 -6.35 12.04
CA LEU A 76 -3.80 -5.87 12.45
C LEU A 76 -3.85 -5.47 13.93
N ASN A 77 -3.24 -6.27 14.82
CA ASN A 77 -3.21 -5.99 16.24
C ASN A 77 -2.42 -4.71 16.54
N VAL A 78 -1.29 -4.51 15.86
CA VAL A 78 -0.52 -3.27 15.94
C VAL A 78 -1.36 -2.07 15.53
N LEU A 79 -2.02 -2.13 14.36
CA LEU A 79 -2.83 -1.03 13.84
C LEU A 79 -4.07 -0.73 14.69
N ARG A 80 -4.57 -1.70 15.47
CA ARG A 80 -5.69 -1.54 16.39
C ARG A 80 -5.29 -1.07 17.78
N SER A 81 -4.01 -1.18 18.13
CA SER A 81 -3.55 -0.90 19.49
C SER A 81 -3.96 0.52 19.92
N GLY A 82 -4.69 0.62 21.03
CA GLY A 82 -5.07 1.90 21.63
C GLY A 82 -3.84 2.64 22.15
N GLY A 83 -3.85 3.97 22.07
CA GLY A 83 -2.78 4.82 22.58
C GLY A 83 -3.22 6.28 22.67
N SER A 84 -2.74 6.99 23.68
CA SER A 84 -3.01 8.41 23.90
C SER A 84 -1.70 9.21 23.79
N GLY A 85 -1.64 10.12 22.82
CA GLY A 85 -0.50 11.03 22.64
C GLY A 85 0.75 10.39 22.01
N PRO A 86 1.80 11.17 21.73
CA PRO A 86 3.07 10.65 21.23
C PRO A 86 3.82 9.94 22.36
N CYS A 87 3.34 8.75 22.74
CA CYS A 87 4.12 7.77 23.46
C CYS A 87 4.19 6.50 22.63
N ARG A 88 5.19 5.66 22.91
CA ARG A 88 5.34 4.29 22.41
C ARG A 88 6.06 4.24 21.07
N ILE A 89 7.39 4.32 21.16
CA ILE A 89 8.18 3.49 20.28
C ILE A 89 8.01 2.06 20.75
N GLU A 90 7.26 1.31 19.96
CA GLU A 90 6.99 -0.09 20.18
C GLU A 90 7.86 -0.89 19.23
N ARG A 91 8.60 -1.87 19.76
CA ARG A 91 9.32 -2.84 18.94
C ARG A 91 8.38 -4.00 18.63
N ARG A 92 8.27 -4.34 17.36
CA ARG A 92 7.45 -5.45 16.90
C ARG A 92 8.15 -6.18 15.78
N ALA A 93 8.74 -7.33 16.10
CA ALA A 93 9.11 -8.28 15.06
C ALA A 93 7.83 -8.78 14.35
N PHE A 94 7.74 -8.57 13.04
CA PHE A 94 6.76 -9.29 12.22
C PHE A 94 7.26 -10.71 12.00
N ALA A 95 6.34 -11.68 12.02
CA ALA A 95 6.71 -13.06 11.68
C ALA A 95 7.30 -13.11 10.26
N GLY A 96 8.24 -14.03 10.04
CA GLY A 96 9.24 -14.08 8.96
C GLY A 96 8.73 -14.04 7.50
N ASN A 97 9.63 -14.34 6.55
CA ASN A 97 9.43 -14.09 5.12
C ASN A 97 8.04 -14.47 4.61
N PHE A 98 7.38 -13.56 3.91
CA PHE A 98 6.00 -13.76 3.49
C PHE A 98 5.88 -14.73 2.29
N LYS A 99 6.93 -15.45 1.87
CA LYS A 99 7.00 -16.49 0.81
C LYS A 99 5.88 -16.45 -0.24
N GLY A 100 5.88 -15.43 -1.09
CA GLY A 100 4.89 -15.29 -2.17
C GLY A 100 3.54 -14.72 -1.73
N PHE A 101 3.48 -14.19 -0.52
CA PHE A 101 2.42 -13.34 -0.02
C PHE A 101 2.96 -11.96 0.28
N ARG A 102 2.05 -11.00 0.39
CA ARG A 102 2.35 -9.64 0.81
C ARG A 102 1.18 -9.08 1.59
N ILE A 103 1.48 -8.22 2.56
CA ILE A 103 0.47 -7.45 3.28
C ILE A 103 0.50 -6.02 2.76
N THR A 104 -0.63 -5.48 2.31
CA THR A 104 -0.74 -4.09 1.88
C THR A 104 -1.58 -3.29 2.86
N LEU A 105 -1.13 -2.08 3.17
CA LEU A 105 -1.84 -1.07 3.93
C LEU A 105 -2.10 0.12 2.99
N SER A 106 -3.36 0.32 2.65
CA SER A 106 -3.77 1.38 1.73
C SER A 106 -4.70 2.38 2.41
N LYS A 107 -4.59 3.64 2.02
CA LYS A 107 -5.57 4.64 2.45
C LYS A 107 -6.95 4.36 1.84
N SER A 108 -7.99 4.44 2.66
CA SER A 108 -9.39 4.44 2.26
C SER A 108 -10.11 5.66 2.86
N GLU A 109 -11.34 5.91 2.44
CA GLU A 109 -12.18 6.97 3.04
C GLU A 109 -12.43 6.74 4.53
N GLN A 110 -12.53 5.48 4.95
CA GLN A 110 -12.86 5.10 6.31
C GLN A 110 -11.64 4.96 7.22
N GLY A 111 -10.42 4.88 6.66
CA GLY A 111 -9.19 4.65 7.39
C GLY A 111 -8.22 3.76 6.62
N THR A 112 -7.59 2.79 7.28
CA THR A 112 -6.58 1.91 6.68
C THR A 112 -7.23 0.63 6.19
N PHE A 113 -7.12 0.36 4.90
CA PHE A 113 -7.51 -0.91 4.30
C PHE A 113 -6.30 -1.85 4.27
N VAL A 114 -6.45 -3.02 4.89
CA VAL A 114 -5.37 -3.99 5.13
C VAL A 114 -5.68 -5.26 4.37
N GLN A 115 -4.82 -5.66 3.43
CA GLN A 115 -5.03 -6.87 2.63
C GLN A 115 -3.86 -7.83 2.73
N LEU A 116 -4.16 -9.13 2.82
CA LEU A 116 -3.20 -10.20 2.57
C LEU A 116 -3.40 -10.67 1.12
N MET A 117 -2.38 -10.52 0.29
CA MET A 117 -2.42 -10.89 -1.13
C MET A 117 -1.38 -11.97 -1.44
N ASN A 118 -1.66 -12.82 -2.42
CA ASN A 118 -0.65 -13.73 -3.00
C ASN A 118 0.09 -13.10 -4.19
N GLU A 119 1.09 -13.80 -4.75
CA GLU A 119 1.87 -13.33 -5.91
C GLU A 119 1.03 -13.01 -7.14
N LYS A 120 -0.13 -13.67 -7.29
CA LYS A 120 -1.06 -13.48 -8.39
C LYS A 120 -1.96 -12.26 -8.21
N GLY A 121 -1.80 -11.51 -7.10
CA GLY A 121 -2.61 -10.35 -6.78
C GLY A 121 -4.00 -10.69 -6.25
N GLN A 122 -4.25 -11.93 -5.84
CA GLN A 122 -5.54 -12.31 -5.25
C GLN A 122 -5.57 -11.95 -3.77
N SER A 123 -6.62 -11.25 -3.34
CA SER A 123 -6.89 -10.95 -1.92
C SER A 123 -7.39 -12.21 -1.21
N LEU A 124 -6.71 -12.60 -0.14
CA LEU A 124 -7.03 -13.78 0.68
C LEU A 124 -7.69 -13.39 1.99
N LYS A 125 -7.24 -12.30 2.60
CA LYS A 125 -7.86 -11.68 3.79
C LYS A 125 -7.88 -10.17 3.60
N GLN A 126 -8.92 -9.53 4.14
CA GLN A 126 -9.04 -8.08 4.12
C GLN A 126 -9.69 -7.55 5.39
N ASN A 127 -9.27 -6.38 5.84
CA ASN A 127 -9.83 -5.70 6.99
C ASN A 127 -9.76 -4.18 6.81
N THR A 128 -10.61 -3.43 7.50
CA THR A 128 -10.56 -1.98 7.52
C THR A 128 -10.43 -1.50 8.96
N ILE A 129 -9.40 -0.71 9.24
CA ILE A 129 -9.20 -0.06 10.52
C ILE A 129 -9.70 1.37 10.41
N SER A 130 -10.84 1.65 11.05
CA SER A 130 -11.51 2.94 10.95
C SER A 130 -10.74 4.06 11.67
N GLY A 131 -10.75 5.26 11.08
CA GLY A 131 -10.21 6.49 11.69
C GLY A 131 -8.69 6.54 11.81
N ARG A 132 -7.96 5.57 11.27
CA ARG A 132 -6.49 5.52 11.26
C ARG A 132 -5.99 5.41 9.85
N PHE A 133 -4.87 6.06 9.55
CA PHE A 133 -4.26 6.07 8.23
C PHE A 133 -2.88 5.40 8.27
N PRO A 134 -2.49 4.67 7.21
CA PRO A 134 -1.15 4.12 7.12
C PRO A 134 -0.16 5.27 6.96
N CYS A 135 0.93 5.25 7.72
CA CYS A 135 1.90 6.34 7.73
C CYS A 135 3.32 5.84 8.00
N VAL A 136 4.28 6.71 7.68
CA VAL A 136 5.70 6.52 7.94
C VAL A 136 6.34 7.78 8.52
N VAL A 137 7.41 7.63 9.30
CA VAL A 137 8.19 8.77 9.83
C VAL A 137 9.28 9.24 8.86
N GLY A 138 9.63 8.43 7.85
CA GLY A 138 10.80 8.68 7.00
C GLY A 138 10.46 9.21 5.62
N GLU A 139 10.57 10.54 5.42
CA GLU A 139 11.16 11.21 4.24
C GLU A 139 10.97 12.74 4.32
N GLY A 140 12.01 13.49 3.95
CA GLY A 140 11.97 14.96 3.83
C GLY A 140 11.64 15.69 5.13
N ASP A 141 10.77 16.69 5.04
CA ASP A 141 10.42 17.56 6.17
C ASP A 141 9.85 16.79 7.37
N ALA A 142 9.17 15.66 7.14
CA ALA A 142 8.62 14.84 8.22
C ALA A 142 9.72 14.18 9.07
N ALA A 143 10.79 13.68 8.45
CA ALA A 143 11.92 13.07 9.14
C ALA A 143 12.71 14.13 9.93
N ILE A 144 12.98 15.28 9.30
CA ILE A 144 13.65 16.42 9.94
C ILE A 144 12.84 16.91 11.15
N ASN A 145 11.53 17.03 10.99
CA ASN A 145 10.66 17.52 12.05
C ASN A 145 10.53 16.51 13.20
N PHE A 146 10.43 15.21 12.89
CA PHE A 146 10.48 14.16 13.91
C PHE A 146 11.77 14.26 14.74
N TYR A 147 12.92 14.36 14.06
CA TYR A 147 14.22 14.53 14.73
C TYR A 147 14.24 15.77 15.63
N ASN A 148 13.83 16.92 15.10
CA ASN A 148 13.84 18.18 15.86
C ASN A 148 12.93 18.15 17.08
N ASN A 149 11.74 17.53 16.97
CA ASN A 149 10.76 17.54 18.05
C ASN A 149 11.04 16.50 19.14
N HIS A 150 11.64 15.37 18.78
CA HIS A 150 11.75 14.21 19.67
C HIS A 150 13.18 13.79 20.01
N LEU A 151 14.18 14.17 19.20
CA LEU A 151 15.58 13.71 19.36
C LEU A 151 16.57 14.86 19.58
N SER A 152 16.20 16.09 19.26
CA SER A 152 17.04 17.29 19.39
C SER A 152 16.50 18.25 20.46
N ASP A 153 17.38 19.12 20.96
CA ASP A 153 17.01 20.23 21.84
C ASP A 153 16.37 21.40 21.05
N ASN A 154 16.56 21.43 19.73
CA ASN A 154 16.01 22.46 18.84
C ASN A 154 14.57 22.16 18.42
N LYS A 155 13.68 22.09 19.40
CA LYS A 155 12.25 21.80 19.17
C LYS A 155 11.62 22.85 18.30
N CYS A 156 10.77 22.42 17.37
CA CYS A 156 9.95 23.36 16.64
C CYS A 156 8.90 23.99 17.58
N SER A 157 8.80 25.32 17.58
CA SER A 157 7.96 26.08 18.50
C SER A 157 6.65 26.58 17.89
N SER A 158 6.56 26.68 16.56
CA SER A 158 5.38 27.21 15.87
C SER A 158 5.27 26.66 14.44
N ASN A 159 4.04 26.37 14.00
CA ASN A 159 3.72 25.85 12.66
C ASN A 159 4.54 24.63 12.24
N CYS A 160 4.79 23.72 13.19
CA CYS A 160 5.58 22.53 12.94
C CYS A 160 4.89 21.63 11.92
N PRO A 161 5.61 21.14 10.90
CA PRO A 161 5.14 20.06 10.06
C PRO A 161 4.70 18.85 10.88
N LYS A 162 4.06 17.88 10.23
CA LYS A 162 3.81 16.60 10.87
C LYS A 162 5.11 15.82 10.97
N ASP A 163 5.27 15.07 12.06
CA ASP A 163 6.40 14.13 12.26
C ASP A 163 6.30 12.86 11.38
N TYR A 164 5.29 12.79 10.51
CA TYR A 164 4.99 11.62 9.71
C TYR A 164 4.27 12.01 8.42
N THR A 165 4.33 11.11 7.44
CA THR A 165 3.64 11.21 6.15
C THR A 165 2.67 10.04 5.99
N ILE A 166 1.46 10.31 5.51
CA ILE A 166 0.50 9.25 5.15
C ILE A 166 0.94 8.66 3.82
N ALA A 167 1.11 7.33 3.76
CA ALA A 167 1.63 6.63 2.59
C ALA A 167 1.05 5.21 2.52
N ASN A 168 1.01 4.64 1.32
CA ASN A 168 0.66 3.23 1.18
C ASN A 168 1.90 2.38 1.50
N ILE A 169 1.71 1.30 2.24
CA ILE A 169 2.79 0.46 2.76
C ILE A 169 2.56 -0.98 2.34
N GLU A 170 3.61 -1.65 1.88
CA GLU A 170 3.57 -3.06 1.52
C GLU A 170 4.69 -3.84 2.20
N PHE A 171 4.33 -4.92 2.89
CA PHE A 171 5.24 -5.86 3.54
C PHE A 171 5.42 -7.08 2.63
N LYS A 172 6.65 -7.30 2.16
CA LYS A 172 7.04 -8.52 1.40
C LYS A 172 8.02 -9.39 2.17
N ALA A 173 8.74 -8.82 3.12
CA ALA A 173 9.67 -9.50 4.01
C ALA A 173 9.59 -8.88 5.40
N ALA A 174 10.08 -9.59 6.41
CA ALA A 174 9.99 -9.14 7.80
C ALA A 174 10.90 -7.94 8.11
N ASP A 175 11.90 -7.70 7.25
CA ASP A 175 12.98 -6.71 7.39
C ASP A 175 12.85 -5.53 6.41
N SER A 176 11.79 -5.49 5.59
CA SER A 176 11.64 -4.45 4.59
C SER A 176 10.19 -4.16 4.24
N ILE A 177 9.95 -2.88 3.96
CA ILE A 177 8.68 -2.36 3.47
C ILE A 177 8.85 -1.63 2.16
N TYR A 178 7.77 -1.54 1.41
CA TYR A 178 7.66 -0.67 0.25
C TYR A 178 6.73 0.48 0.61
N VAL A 179 7.27 1.69 0.61
CA VAL A 179 6.52 2.92 0.85
C VAL A 179 6.28 3.56 -0.51
N ASP A 180 5.01 3.64 -0.93
CA ASP A 180 4.61 4.12 -2.25
C ASP A 180 5.46 3.51 -3.40
N GLY A 181 5.74 2.20 -3.27
CA GLY A 181 6.50 1.42 -4.25
C GLY A 181 8.02 1.45 -4.11
N LYS A 182 8.59 2.26 -3.21
CA LYS A 182 10.04 2.31 -2.96
C LYS A 182 10.42 1.42 -1.78
N LYS A 183 11.38 0.51 -1.98
CA LYS A 183 11.90 -0.35 -0.91
C LYS A 183 12.61 0.48 0.17
N ARG A 184 12.34 0.16 1.43
CA ARG A 184 12.98 0.68 2.63
C ARG A 184 13.29 -0.48 3.57
N ASN A 185 14.29 -0.29 4.43
CA ASN A 185 14.63 -1.27 5.45
C ASN A 185 13.80 -1.02 6.71
N LEU A 186 13.64 -2.05 7.51
CA LEU A 186 13.15 -1.96 8.87
C LEU A 186 14.20 -2.56 9.80
N ASP A 187 15.13 -1.74 10.25
CA ASP A 187 16.18 -2.16 11.17
C ASP A 187 15.67 -2.25 12.62
N ASP A 188 16.28 -3.12 13.43
CA ASP A 188 16.04 -3.24 14.88
C ASP A 188 14.56 -3.48 15.31
N GLU A 189 13.96 -4.58 14.83
CA GLU A 189 12.64 -5.08 15.26
C GLU A 189 11.45 -4.15 14.96
N ASN A 190 11.40 -3.58 13.74
CA ASN A 190 10.34 -2.71 13.23
C ASN A 190 9.85 -1.70 14.28
N LEU A 191 10.61 -0.64 14.47
CA LEU A 191 10.16 0.45 15.32
C LEU A 191 8.85 1.03 14.77
N LEU A 192 7.91 1.29 15.67
CA LEU A 192 6.61 1.87 15.37
C LEU A 192 6.42 3.16 16.16
N PHE A 193 5.94 4.22 15.52
CA PHE A 193 5.57 5.47 16.17
C PHE A 193 4.05 5.54 16.33
N LYS A 194 3.56 5.82 17.53
CA LYS A 194 2.14 6.17 17.71
C LYS A 194 1.99 7.68 17.77
N THR A 195 1.19 8.21 16.86
CA THR A 195 0.97 9.66 16.75
C THR A 195 -0.09 10.11 17.74
N ALA A 196 -0.16 11.42 18.00
CA ALA A 196 -1.18 12.00 18.88
C ALA A 196 -2.61 11.76 18.40
N ASP A 197 -2.81 11.69 17.09
CA ASP A 197 -4.09 11.37 16.43
C ASP A 197 -4.36 9.86 16.31
N GLY A 198 -3.52 9.00 16.91
CA GLY A 198 -3.76 7.57 17.04
C GLY A 198 -3.38 6.73 15.82
N ASN A 199 -2.67 7.31 14.85
CA ASN A 199 -2.06 6.55 13.76
C ASN A 199 -0.84 5.77 14.29
N VAL A 200 -0.57 4.63 13.67
CA VAL A 200 0.66 3.87 13.91
C VAL A 200 1.51 3.99 12.66
N CYS A 201 2.60 4.73 12.77
CA CYS A 201 3.53 4.98 11.68
C CYS A 201 4.73 4.05 11.76
N PHE A 202 5.13 3.52 10.62
CA PHE A 202 6.31 2.67 10.52
C PHE A 202 7.56 3.55 10.39
N PHE A 203 8.67 3.09 10.96
CA PHE A 203 9.97 3.74 10.81
C PHE A 203 10.80 3.01 9.75
N PRO A 204 10.68 3.39 8.46
CA PRO A 204 11.67 2.97 7.48
C PRO A 204 13.02 3.61 7.80
N THR A 205 14.07 2.81 7.71
CA THR A 205 15.47 3.24 7.77
C THR A 205 16.13 3.09 6.40
N TYR A 206 17.24 3.77 6.22
CA TYR A 206 18.16 3.54 5.10
C TYR A 206 19.58 3.35 5.62
N ALA A 207 20.35 2.50 4.94
CA ALA A 207 21.77 2.39 5.21
C ALA A 207 22.47 3.64 4.67
N GLY A 208 23.03 4.46 5.56
CA GLY A 208 23.82 5.63 5.17
C GLY A 208 25.02 5.23 4.31
N VAL A 209 25.29 5.98 3.24
CA VAL A 209 26.51 5.82 2.44
C VAL A 209 27.54 6.79 3.01
N PHE A 210 28.43 6.31 3.89
CA PHE A 210 29.52 7.11 4.48
C PHE A 210 29.07 8.35 5.29
N THR A 211 28.10 8.21 6.18
CA THR A 211 27.78 9.26 7.15
C THR A 211 28.74 9.21 8.35
N LEU A 212 29.14 10.40 8.81
CA LEU A 212 29.88 10.59 10.06
C LEU A 212 29.03 10.05 11.22
N PRO A 213 29.61 9.59 12.34
CA PRO A 213 28.84 9.08 13.47
C PRO A 213 27.82 10.12 13.94
N GLY A 214 26.53 9.77 13.89
CA GLY A 214 25.43 10.64 14.27
C GLY A 214 24.12 10.24 13.60
N CYS A 215 23.00 10.73 14.13
CA CYS A 215 21.67 10.54 13.55
C CYS A 215 21.43 11.58 12.45
N ASP A 216 21.43 11.18 11.18
CA ASP A 216 21.07 12.06 10.06
C ASP A 216 19.57 11.97 9.73
N ALA A 217 18.91 13.12 9.75
CA ALA A 217 17.53 13.29 9.30
C ALA A 217 17.55 14.01 7.94
N GLY A 218 17.80 13.25 6.89
CA GLY A 218 18.02 13.75 5.54
C GLY A 218 16.86 13.51 4.59
N THR A 219 17.09 13.80 3.30
CA THR A 219 16.12 13.51 2.22
C THR A 219 15.81 12.02 2.07
N GLY A 220 16.70 11.15 2.55
CA GLY A 220 16.53 9.69 2.55
C GLY A 220 15.66 9.14 3.69
N GLY A 221 15.33 9.96 4.70
CA GLY A 221 14.68 9.53 5.94
C GLY A 221 15.60 9.69 7.15
N LEU A 222 15.41 8.84 8.16
CA LEU A 222 16.34 8.66 9.27
C LEU A 222 17.30 7.51 8.92
N ASP A 223 18.60 7.71 9.09
CA ASP A 223 19.57 6.61 8.97
C ASP A 223 19.40 5.59 10.11
N ASP A 224 20.12 4.48 10.02
CA ASP A 224 20.13 3.43 11.04
C ASP A 224 20.81 3.85 12.35
N ASP A 225 21.79 4.77 12.29
CA ASP A 225 22.43 5.36 13.48
C ASP A 225 21.42 6.12 14.37
N CYS A 226 20.36 6.69 13.79
CA CYS A 226 19.26 7.30 14.54
C CYS A 226 18.56 6.35 15.51
N ILE A 227 18.58 5.04 15.28
CA ILE A 227 17.85 4.07 16.09
C ILE A 227 18.30 4.11 17.56
N GLY A 228 19.60 4.26 17.82
CA GLY A 228 20.12 4.37 19.18
C GLY A 228 19.60 5.62 19.90
N ALA A 229 19.64 6.77 19.23
CA ALA A 229 19.14 8.04 19.77
C ALA A 229 17.63 7.97 20.05
N ILE A 230 16.88 7.37 19.14
CA ILE A 230 15.44 7.12 19.25
C ILE A 230 15.12 6.29 20.50
N LYS A 231 15.83 5.16 20.69
CA LYS A 231 15.64 4.27 21.84
C LYS A 231 15.96 4.94 23.18
N ASN A 232 16.91 5.87 23.20
CA ASN A 232 17.37 6.53 24.43
C ASN A 232 16.55 7.76 24.81
N ASN A 233 16.07 8.53 23.82
CA ASN A 233 15.43 9.83 24.06
C ASN A 233 13.91 9.80 24.00
N ILE A 234 13.31 8.80 23.34
CA ILE A 234 11.86 8.66 23.26
C ILE A 234 11.41 7.53 24.18
N LYS A 235 10.47 7.82 25.09
CA LYS A 235 9.98 6.85 26.06
C LYS A 235 9.30 5.68 25.35
N SER A 236 9.86 4.49 25.54
CA SER A 236 9.15 3.25 25.30
C SER A 236 7.97 3.16 26.26
N CYS A 237 6.91 2.66 25.70
CA CYS A 237 5.65 2.42 26.32
C CYS A 237 5.18 1.09 25.63
#